data_AF-A0A960L6F2-F1
#
_entry.id   AF-A0A960L6F2-F1
#
_cell.length_a   1.000
_cell.length_b   1.000
_cell.length_c   1.000
_cell.angle_alpha   90.00
_cell.angle_beta   90.00
_cell.angle_gamma   90.00
#
_symmetry.space_group_name_H-M   'P 1'
#
loop_
_entity.id
_entity.type
_entity.pdbx_description
1 polymer ?
#
loop_
_entity_poly.entity_id
_entity_poly.type
_entity_poly.pdbx_seq_one_letter_code
_entity_poly.pdbx_strand_id
1 'polypeptide(L)'
;MAKTTSQTKSRTESKWTSDKIQEDVLHSARKVWLAGLGAISMVEEGASDLFDQLVTQGRKASSRGRKELENAKARVEGEWRDARTRVGETLDGVGSKVDQQVAEALHRLGIPTRAEIQALTRRVEQLTRHVDKWQGAAETRTVYHVSTFEDGWKVQLEGADEPMATAATKDEALEAARGLAKDREPSQIVVHKMDGTIQHSYSYGETTN
;
A
#
# COMPACT_ATOMS: atom_id res chain seq x y z
N MET A 1 -18.73 49.06 39.36
CA MET A 1 -18.14 48.53 38.11
C MET A 1 -16.63 48.47 38.27
N ALA A 2 -16.02 47.29 38.19
CA ALA A 2 -14.61 47.10 37.82
C ALA A 2 -14.38 45.60 37.60
N LYS A 3 -14.26 45.18 36.32
CA LYS A 3 -13.89 43.84 35.92
C LYS A 3 -12.43 43.84 35.47
N THR A 4 -11.77 42.72 35.73
CA THR A 4 -10.65 42.15 34.97
C THR A 4 -9.29 42.84 35.08
N THR A 5 -8.34 42.14 35.70
CA THR A 5 -6.98 41.90 35.18
C THR A 5 -6.32 40.82 36.04
N SER A 6 -6.00 39.65 35.46
CA SER A 6 -4.85 38.78 35.81
C SER A 6 -4.96 37.40 35.15
N GLN A 7 -4.66 37.30 33.85
CA GLN A 7 -4.32 36.02 33.20
C GLN A 7 -3.32 36.24 32.07
N THR A 8 -2.04 36.47 32.41
CA THR A 8 -0.97 36.49 31.38
C THR A 8 0.42 36.08 31.89
N LYS A 9 0.51 35.23 32.92
CA LYS A 9 1.83 34.80 33.46
C LYS A 9 2.11 33.29 33.48
N SER A 10 1.13 32.44 33.16
CA SER A 10 1.25 30.97 33.30
C SER A 10 1.62 30.18 32.04
N ARG A 11 1.75 30.83 30.87
CA ARG A 11 1.96 30.14 29.57
C ARG A 11 3.44 29.98 29.17
N THR A 12 4.35 30.69 29.81
CA THR A 12 5.80 30.66 29.49
C THR A 12 6.60 29.70 30.38
N GLU A 13 6.16 29.44 31.62
CA GLU A 13 6.84 28.49 32.53
C GLU A 13 6.55 27.01 32.20
N SER A 14 5.35 26.71 31.67
CA SER A 14 4.93 25.35 31.30
C SER A 14 5.62 24.81 30.03
N LYS A 15 5.95 25.69 29.08
CA LYS A 15 6.65 25.32 27.85
C LYS A 15 8.12 24.97 28.10
N TRP A 16 8.79 25.70 28.99
CA TRP A 16 10.20 25.46 29.34
C TRP A 16 10.40 24.18 30.16
N THR A 17 9.43 23.83 31.01
CA THR A 17 9.46 22.57 31.78
C THR A 17 9.15 21.35 30.90
N SER A 18 8.28 21.46 29.90
CA SER A 18 7.97 20.33 29.00
C SER A 18 9.13 19.99 28.06
N ASP A 19 9.80 21.00 27.48
CA ASP A 19 10.97 20.76 26.60
C ASP A 19 12.12 20.10 27.36
N LYS A 20 12.42 20.57 28.58
CA LYS A 20 13.46 19.97 29.43
C LYS A 20 13.14 18.52 29.80
N ILE A 21 11.91 18.24 30.19
CA ILE A 21 11.49 16.86 30.54
C ILE A 21 11.56 15.95 29.30
N GLN A 22 11.16 16.44 28.12
CA GLN A 22 11.26 15.67 26.88
C GLN A 22 12.71 15.42 26.48
N GLU A 23 13.59 16.41 26.63
CA GLU A 23 15.03 16.29 26.33
C GLU A 23 15.73 15.33 27.30
N ASP A 24 15.43 15.41 28.60
CA ASP A 24 16.01 14.53 29.63
C ASP A 24 15.52 13.08 29.48
N VAL A 25 14.24 12.87 29.15
CA VAL A 25 13.68 11.54 28.89
C VAL A 25 14.24 10.96 27.59
N LEU A 26 14.34 11.76 26.52
CA LEU A 26 14.89 11.33 25.24
C LEU A 26 16.38 10.99 25.36
N HIS A 27 17.14 11.77 26.13
CA HIS A 27 18.54 11.53 26.42
C HIS A 27 18.75 10.28 27.29
N SER A 28 17.87 10.05 28.27
CA SER A 28 17.90 8.84 29.10
C SER A 28 17.52 7.59 28.30
N ALA A 29 16.50 7.67 27.46
CA ALA A 29 16.10 6.57 26.56
C ALA A 29 17.21 6.24 25.56
N ARG A 30 17.85 7.26 24.98
CA ARG A 30 19.00 7.07 24.09
C ARG A 30 20.18 6.40 24.80
N LYS A 31 20.46 6.76 26.05
CA LYS A 31 21.52 6.12 26.85
C LYS A 31 21.22 4.66 27.16
N VAL A 32 19.98 4.35 27.54
CA VAL A 32 19.54 2.95 27.78
C VAL A 32 19.65 2.12 26.49
N TRP A 33 19.24 2.70 25.36
CA TRP A 33 19.34 2.05 24.06
C TRP A 33 20.79 1.79 23.63
N LEU A 34 21.66 2.80 23.76
CA LEU A 34 23.09 2.67 23.46
C LEU A 34 23.78 1.69 24.42
N ALA A 35 23.37 1.62 25.69
CA ALA A 35 23.86 0.63 26.62
C ALA A 35 23.42 -0.80 26.25
N GLY A 36 22.19 -0.96 25.75
CA GLY A 36 21.69 -2.23 25.22
C GLY A 36 22.47 -2.68 23.97
N LEU A 37 22.70 -1.77 23.02
CA LEU A 37 23.52 -2.05 21.83
C LEU A 37 24.99 -2.29 22.16
N GLY A 38 25.56 -1.54 23.10
CA GLY A 38 26.95 -1.70 23.55
C GLY A 38 27.20 -3.01 24.27
N ALA A 39 26.22 -3.50 25.04
CA ALA A 39 26.28 -4.81 25.68
C ALA A 39 26.31 -5.96 24.66
N ILE A 40 25.65 -5.79 23.50
CA ILE A 40 25.64 -6.78 22.41
C ILE A 40 26.97 -6.75 21.62
N SER A 41 27.63 -5.59 21.52
CA SER A 41 28.91 -5.47 20.79
C SER A 41 30.16 -5.92 21.57
N MET A 42 30.06 -6.16 22.88
CA MET A 42 31.18 -6.67 23.68
C MET A 42 31.24 -8.20 23.58
N VAL A 43 32.07 -8.75 22.70
CA VAL A 43 32.29 -10.21 22.61
C VAL A 43 33.75 -10.51 22.27
N GLU A 44 34.34 -11.42 23.05
CA GLU A 44 35.05 -12.55 22.44
C GLU A 44 34.74 -13.88 23.16
N GLU A 45 34.61 -13.95 24.49
CA GLU A 45 34.23 -15.21 25.18
C GLU A 45 33.41 -14.91 26.46
N GLY A 46 32.11 -15.24 26.50
CA GLY A 46 31.27 -15.12 27.72
C GLY A 46 29.93 -14.35 27.61
N ALA A 47 29.48 -13.99 26.41
CA ALA A 47 28.30 -13.14 26.21
C ALA A 47 26.96 -13.70 26.72
N SER A 48 26.78 -15.02 26.71
CA SER A 48 25.52 -15.67 27.13
C SER A 48 25.29 -15.54 28.64
N ASP A 49 26.32 -15.80 29.45
CA ASP A 49 26.18 -15.84 30.92
C ASP A 49 25.97 -14.43 31.50
N LEU A 50 26.63 -13.42 30.93
CA LEU A 50 26.44 -12.02 31.31
C LEU A 50 25.06 -11.51 30.88
N PHE A 51 24.58 -11.91 29.70
CA PHE A 51 23.22 -11.62 29.27
C PHE A 51 22.20 -12.28 30.20
N ASP A 52 22.36 -13.55 30.54
CA ASP A 52 21.47 -14.28 31.45
C ASP A 52 21.48 -13.67 32.86
N GLN A 53 22.64 -13.22 33.35
CA GLN A 53 22.74 -12.46 34.60
C GLN A 53 22.03 -11.11 34.52
N LEU A 54 22.23 -10.33 33.45
CA LEU A 54 21.56 -9.05 33.25
C LEU A 54 20.03 -9.22 33.12
N VAL A 55 19.57 -10.24 32.40
CA VAL A 55 18.16 -10.61 32.28
C VAL A 55 17.59 -11.01 33.64
N THR A 56 18.32 -11.81 34.41
CA THR A 56 17.90 -12.23 35.76
C THR A 56 17.82 -11.03 36.71
N GLN A 57 18.81 -10.14 36.69
CA GLN A 57 18.79 -8.91 37.48
C GLN A 57 17.69 -7.95 37.04
N GLY A 58 17.44 -7.84 35.74
CA GLY A 58 16.33 -7.07 35.16
C GLY A 58 14.96 -7.61 35.57
N ARG A 59 14.78 -8.94 35.58
CA ARG A 59 13.58 -9.61 36.11
C ARG A 59 13.41 -9.31 37.60
N LYS A 60 14.48 -9.37 38.40
CA LYS A 60 14.45 -9.03 39.83
C LYS A 60 14.10 -7.55 40.07
N ALA A 61 14.71 -6.63 39.32
CA ALA A 61 14.42 -5.20 39.38
C ALA A 61 12.97 -4.89 38.98
N SER A 62 12.49 -5.50 37.89
CA SER A 62 11.09 -5.40 37.43
C SER A 62 10.10 -5.97 38.45
N SER A 63 10.42 -7.09 39.12
CA SER A 63 9.57 -7.67 40.16
C SER A 63 9.48 -6.80 41.42
N ARG A 64 10.57 -6.12 41.81
CA ARG A 64 10.57 -5.16 42.91
C ARG A 64 9.79 -3.90 42.55
N GLY A 65 10.02 -3.38 41.34
CA GLY A 65 9.25 -2.27 40.78
C GLY A 65 7.76 -2.59 40.68
N ARG A 66 7.37 -3.83 40.32
CA ARG A 66 5.97 -4.27 40.32
C ARG A 66 5.35 -4.33 41.71
N LYS A 67 6.08 -4.74 42.75
CA LYS A 67 5.59 -4.74 44.14
C LYS A 67 5.41 -3.33 44.69
N GLU A 68 6.33 -2.42 44.39
CA GLU A 68 6.20 -1.00 44.74
C GLU A 68 5.07 -0.33 43.94
N LEU A 69 4.89 -0.71 42.67
CA LEU A 69 3.80 -0.26 41.81
C LEU A 69 2.43 -0.79 42.24
N GLU A 70 2.34 -2.02 42.79
CA GLU A 70 1.11 -2.57 43.38
C GLU A 70 0.71 -1.80 44.65
N ASN A 71 1.67 -1.48 45.52
CA ASN A 71 1.41 -0.65 46.70
C ASN A 71 1.04 0.81 46.33
N ALA A 72 1.59 1.33 45.23
CA ALA A 72 1.22 2.63 44.68
C ALA A 72 -0.15 2.60 43.95
N LYS A 73 -0.48 1.50 43.25
CA LYS A 73 -1.77 1.29 42.56
C LYS A 73 -2.97 1.43 43.47
N ALA A 74 -2.88 0.91 44.70
CA ALA A 74 -3.95 1.01 45.70
C ALA A 74 -4.33 2.46 46.05
N ARG A 75 -3.45 3.44 45.78
CA ARG A 75 -3.71 4.87 45.99
C ARG A 75 -4.20 5.61 44.74
N VAL A 76 -4.08 5.02 43.55
CA VAL A 76 -4.33 5.71 42.25
C VAL A 76 -5.48 5.07 41.46
N GLU A 77 -6.15 4.06 42.00
CA GLU A 77 -7.23 3.32 41.33
C GLU A 77 -8.43 4.22 40.93
N GLY A 78 -8.64 5.35 41.60
CA GLY A 78 -9.66 6.36 41.26
C GLY A 78 -9.33 7.27 40.07
N GLU A 79 -8.05 7.39 39.68
CA GLU A 79 -7.60 8.24 38.56
C GLU A 79 -7.18 7.42 37.32
N TRP A 80 -7.10 6.08 37.45
CA TRP A 80 -6.48 5.16 36.47
C TRP A 80 -7.37 4.72 35.29
N ARG A 81 -8.69 4.88 35.36
CA ARG A 81 -9.60 4.49 34.27
C ARG A 81 -9.38 5.32 33.00
N ASP A 82 -9.08 6.60 33.14
CA ASP A 82 -8.86 7.51 32.01
C ASP A 82 -7.41 7.48 31.49
N ALA A 83 -6.45 7.07 32.34
CA ALA A 83 -5.05 6.91 31.95
C ALA A 83 -4.83 5.61 31.15
N ARG A 84 -5.55 4.52 31.46
CA ARG A 84 -5.37 3.23 30.79
C ARG A 84 -5.76 3.27 29.30
N THR A 85 -6.77 4.04 28.94
CA THR A 85 -7.17 4.23 27.53
C THR A 85 -6.09 4.98 26.76
N ARG A 86 -5.53 6.05 27.34
CA ARG A 86 -4.43 6.83 26.74
C ARG A 86 -3.11 6.06 26.65
N VAL A 87 -2.86 5.18 27.62
CA VAL A 87 -1.68 4.28 27.60
C VAL A 87 -1.85 3.18 26.55
N GLY A 88 -3.05 2.64 26.33
CA GLY A 88 -3.32 1.68 25.24
C GLY A 88 -3.02 2.29 23.87
N GLU A 89 -3.54 3.49 23.60
CA GLU A 89 -3.33 4.20 22.33
C GLU A 89 -1.86 4.60 22.10
N THR A 90 -1.14 4.99 23.15
CA THR A 90 0.29 5.33 23.05
C THR A 90 1.18 4.11 22.93
N LEU A 91 0.84 2.98 23.56
CA LEU A 91 1.57 1.72 23.40
C LEU A 91 1.37 1.13 22.00
N ASP A 92 0.16 1.18 21.44
CA ASP A 92 -0.10 0.82 20.05
C ASP A 92 0.64 1.78 19.08
N GLY A 93 0.70 3.07 19.43
CA GLY A 93 1.48 4.08 18.71
C GLY A 93 3.00 3.88 18.80
N VAL A 94 3.52 3.28 19.87
CA VAL A 94 4.94 2.93 20.02
C VAL A 94 5.24 1.62 19.27
N GLY A 95 4.37 0.61 19.38
CA GLY A 95 4.51 -0.65 18.65
C GLY A 95 4.56 -0.44 17.14
N SER A 96 3.63 0.33 16.60
CA SER A 96 3.59 0.66 15.17
C SER A 96 4.84 1.41 14.66
N LYS A 97 5.42 2.31 15.48
CA LYS A 97 6.66 3.03 15.12
C LYS A 97 7.90 2.14 15.16
N VAL A 98 7.97 1.21 16.12
CA VAL A 98 9.04 0.21 16.19
C VAL A 98 8.95 -0.72 14.98
N ASP A 99 7.74 -1.20 14.65
CA ASP A 99 7.51 -2.04 13.47
C ASP A 99 7.90 -1.33 12.19
N GLN A 100 7.61 -0.03 12.07
CA GLN A 100 8.00 0.77 10.90
C GLN A 100 9.51 0.92 10.76
N GLN A 101 10.23 1.14 11.86
CA GLN A 101 11.70 1.24 11.87
C GLN A 101 12.37 -0.11 11.57
N VAL A 102 11.83 -1.21 12.10
CA VAL A 102 12.30 -2.56 11.78
C VAL A 102 12.03 -2.88 10.31
N ALA A 103 10.86 -2.55 9.79
CA ALA A 103 10.53 -2.71 8.37
C ALA A 103 11.47 -1.92 7.47
N GLU A 104 11.79 -0.67 7.82
CA GLU A 104 12.72 0.18 7.07
C GLU A 104 14.16 -0.36 7.10
N ALA A 105 14.62 -0.88 8.25
CA ALA A 105 15.92 -1.51 8.36
C ALA A 105 16.02 -2.80 7.52
N LEU A 106 14.97 -3.63 7.52
CA LEU A 106 14.90 -4.83 6.69
C LEU A 106 14.89 -4.49 5.19
N HIS A 107 14.14 -3.46 4.79
CA HIS A 107 14.13 -2.94 3.42
C HIS A 107 15.52 -2.45 2.99
N ARG A 108 16.25 -1.73 3.86
CA ARG A 108 17.64 -1.31 3.59
C ARG A 108 18.62 -2.46 3.43
N LEU A 109 18.31 -3.63 4.01
CA LEU A 109 19.08 -4.86 3.87
C LEU A 109 18.60 -5.74 2.70
N GLY A 110 17.63 -5.27 1.90
CA GLY A 110 17.09 -5.99 0.75
C GLY A 110 16.18 -7.16 1.13
N ILE A 111 15.74 -7.24 2.39
CA ILE A 111 14.85 -8.30 2.87
C ILE A 111 13.40 -7.81 2.71
N PRO A 112 12.61 -8.40 1.79
CA PRO A 112 11.24 -7.98 1.57
C PRO A 112 10.37 -8.21 2.80
N THR A 113 9.62 -7.18 3.18
CA THR A 113 8.74 -7.23 4.35
C THR A 113 7.39 -7.88 4.01
N ARG A 114 6.70 -8.41 5.03
CA ARG A 114 5.36 -8.99 4.85
C ARG A 114 4.36 -7.99 4.26
N ALA A 115 4.48 -6.71 4.63
CA ALA A 115 3.61 -5.65 4.12
C ALA A 115 3.84 -5.39 2.62
N GLU A 116 5.10 -5.40 2.17
CA GLU A 116 5.45 -5.23 0.75
C GLU A 116 5.00 -6.42 -0.08
N ILE A 117 5.16 -7.65 0.43
CA ILE A 117 4.66 -8.86 -0.24
C ILE A 117 3.14 -8.76 -0.42
N GLN A 118 2.39 -8.40 0.63
CA GLN A 118 0.93 -8.25 0.52
C GLN A 118 0.50 -7.10 -0.40
N ALA A 119 1.25 -5.98 -0.40
CA ALA A 119 0.99 -4.88 -1.33
C ALA A 119 1.22 -5.32 -2.78
N LEU A 120 2.29 -6.09 -3.03
CA LEU A 120 2.60 -6.62 -4.34
C LEU A 120 1.57 -7.67 -4.77
N THR A 121 1.19 -8.61 -3.90
CA THR A 121 0.14 -9.60 -4.17
C THR A 121 -1.17 -8.92 -4.56
N ARG A 122 -1.61 -7.89 -3.82
CA ARG A 122 -2.82 -7.13 -4.17
C ARG A 122 -2.71 -6.44 -5.53
N ARG A 123 -1.54 -5.88 -5.85
CA ARG A 123 -1.29 -5.28 -7.17
C ARG A 123 -1.33 -6.33 -8.28
N VAL A 124 -0.76 -7.51 -8.05
CA VAL A 124 -0.81 -8.63 -8.99
C VAL A 124 -2.26 -9.08 -9.18
N GLU A 125 -3.03 -9.31 -8.12
CA GLU A 125 -4.44 -9.68 -8.21
C GLU A 125 -5.31 -8.63 -8.91
N GLN A 126 -5.01 -7.34 -8.71
CA GLN A 126 -5.69 -6.25 -9.42
C GLN A 126 -5.33 -6.28 -10.91
N LEU A 127 -4.05 -6.47 -11.24
CA LEU A 127 -3.60 -6.53 -12.61
C LEU A 127 -4.12 -7.78 -13.33
N THR A 128 -4.13 -8.95 -12.69
CA THR A 128 -4.73 -10.18 -13.21
C THR A 128 -6.20 -9.96 -13.51
N ARG A 129 -6.98 -9.34 -12.60
CA ARG A 129 -8.39 -9.03 -12.87
C ARG A 129 -8.58 -8.08 -14.05
N HIS A 130 -7.69 -7.11 -14.23
CA HIS A 130 -7.73 -6.24 -15.41
C HIS A 130 -7.42 -7.03 -16.68
N VAL A 131 -6.41 -7.89 -16.67
CA VAL A 131 -6.08 -8.74 -17.82
C VAL A 131 -7.25 -9.67 -18.16
N ASP A 132 -7.83 -10.35 -17.17
CA ASP A 132 -8.97 -11.25 -17.37
C ASP A 132 -10.19 -10.49 -17.91
N LYS A 133 -10.47 -9.28 -17.41
CA LYS A 133 -11.54 -8.41 -17.92
C LYS A 133 -11.32 -8.09 -19.40
N TRP A 134 -10.08 -7.79 -19.80
CA TRP A 134 -9.76 -7.41 -21.18
C TRP A 134 -9.71 -8.62 -22.11
N GLN A 135 -9.25 -9.78 -21.62
CA GLN A 135 -9.28 -11.04 -22.35
C GLN A 135 -10.71 -11.53 -22.56
N GLY A 136 -11.55 -11.56 -21.51
CA GLY A 136 -12.96 -11.93 -21.64
C GLY A 136 -13.74 -10.99 -22.56
N ALA A 137 -13.47 -9.68 -22.50
CA ALA A 137 -14.07 -8.71 -23.41
C ALA A 137 -13.61 -8.88 -24.86
N ALA A 138 -12.39 -9.37 -25.10
CA ALA A 138 -11.90 -9.70 -26.44
C ALA A 138 -12.52 -11.00 -26.97
N GLU A 139 -12.72 -12.02 -26.12
CA GLU A 139 -13.30 -13.31 -26.51
C GLU A 139 -14.77 -13.23 -26.93
N THR A 140 -15.56 -12.34 -26.32
CA THR A 140 -16.99 -12.19 -26.65
C THR A 140 -17.26 -11.24 -27.82
N ARG A 141 -16.21 -10.71 -28.45
CA ARG A 141 -16.31 -9.60 -29.39
C ARG A 141 -16.48 -10.08 -30.82
N THR A 142 -17.44 -9.47 -31.52
CA THR A 142 -17.65 -9.76 -32.94
C THR A 142 -16.61 -8.99 -33.78
N VAL A 143 -15.67 -9.67 -34.43
CA VAL A 143 -14.60 -9.01 -35.20
C VAL A 143 -14.91 -9.02 -36.70
N TYR A 144 -14.80 -7.86 -37.33
CA TYR A 144 -14.94 -7.65 -38.77
C TYR A 144 -13.60 -7.28 -39.38
N HIS A 145 -13.21 -7.96 -40.46
CA HIS A 145 -11.99 -7.70 -41.21
C HIS A 145 -12.29 -6.91 -42.46
N VAL A 146 -11.61 -5.77 -42.61
CA VAL A 146 -11.60 -4.98 -43.84
C VAL A 146 -10.29 -5.23 -44.56
N SER A 147 -10.34 -5.93 -45.69
CA SER A 147 -9.16 -6.38 -46.44
C SER A 147 -9.35 -6.22 -47.95
N THR A 148 -8.27 -6.28 -48.71
CA THR A 148 -8.34 -6.28 -50.17
C THR A 148 -8.96 -7.57 -50.69
N PHE A 149 -9.80 -7.46 -51.71
CA PHE A 149 -10.45 -8.59 -52.35
C PHE A 149 -10.70 -8.26 -53.82
N GLU A 150 -10.18 -9.11 -54.71
CA GLU A 150 -10.19 -8.86 -56.16
C GLU A 150 -9.65 -7.45 -56.47
N ASP A 151 -10.40 -6.66 -57.24
CA ASP A 151 -10.06 -5.28 -57.61
C ASP A 151 -10.59 -4.23 -56.61
N GLY A 152 -10.95 -4.66 -55.40
CA GLY A 152 -11.56 -3.80 -54.39
C GLY A 152 -11.28 -4.20 -52.95
N TRP A 153 -12.24 -3.93 -52.08
CA TRP A 153 -12.20 -4.14 -50.65
C TRP A 153 -13.39 -4.98 -50.21
N LYS A 154 -13.18 -5.84 -49.22
CA LYS A 154 -14.26 -6.60 -48.58
C LYS A 154 -14.33 -6.34 -47.09
N VAL A 155 -15.53 -6.51 -46.56
CA VAL A 155 -15.82 -6.63 -45.13
C VAL A 155 -16.23 -8.07 -44.86
N GLN A 156 -15.54 -8.73 -43.95
CA GLN A 156 -15.78 -10.14 -43.64
C GLN A 156 -15.85 -10.33 -42.13
N LEU A 157 -16.81 -11.10 -41.64
CA LEU A 157 -16.88 -11.47 -40.23
C LEU A 157 -15.80 -12.53 -39.93
N GLU A 158 -15.14 -12.41 -38.77
CA GLU A 158 -14.17 -13.41 -38.31
C GLU A 158 -14.82 -14.80 -38.25
N GLY A 159 -14.21 -15.77 -38.92
CA GLY A 159 -14.72 -17.14 -39.04
C GLY A 159 -15.79 -17.37 -40.12
N ALA A 160 -16.25 -16.34 -40.84
CA ALA A 160 -17.11 -16.53 -42.01
C ALA A 160 -16.28 -16.83 -43.26
N ASP A 161 -16.76 -17.67 -44.16
CA ASP A 161 -16.06 -18.00 -45.42
C ASP A 161 -16.29 -16.95 -46.53
N GLU A 162 -17.44 -16.27 -46.50
CA GLU A 162 -17.85 -15.31 -47.52
C GLU A 162 -17.80 -13.86 -47.02
N PRO A 163 -17.51 -12.88 -47.90
CA PRO A 163 -17.57 -11.47 -47.55
C PRO A 163 -19.01 -11.05 -47.27
N MET A 164 -19.21 -10.31 -46.18
CA MET A 164 -20.51 -9.71 -45.85
C MET A 164 -20.82 -8.50 -46.72
N ALA A 165 -19.79 -7.81 -47.21
CA ALA A 165 -19.91 -6.70 -48.14
C ALA A 165 -18.63 -6.55 -48.97
N THR A 166 -18.76 -6.00 -50.18
CA THR A 166 -17.65 -5.63 -51.07
C THR A 166 -17.81 -4.18 -51.50
N ALA A 167 -16.70 -3.47 -51.69
CA ALA A 167 -16.67 -2.08 -52.13
C ALA A 167 -15.47 -1.82 -53.06
N ALA A 168 -15.54 -0.78 -53.88
CA ALA A 168 -14.45 -0.42 -54.77
C ALA A 168 -13.30 0.26 -53.99
N THR A 169 -13.65 1.04 -52.97
CA THR A 169 -12.68 1.78 -52.16
C THR A 169 -12.62 1.30 -50.72
N LYS A 170 -11.48 1.58 -50.07
CA LYS A 170 -11.28 1.29 -48.65
C LYS A 170 -12.28 2.03 -47.77
N ASP A 171 -12.55 3.29 -48.10
CA ASP A 171 -13.39 4.16 -47.29
C ASP A 171 -14.83 3.67 -47.29
N GLU A 172 -15.36 3.27 -48.45
CA GLU A 172 -16.68 2.65 -48.56
C GLU A 172 -16.79 1.34 -47.76
N ALA A 173 -15.76 0.47 -47.83
CA ALA A 173 -15.72 -0.75 -47.03
C ALA A 173 -15.67 -0.45 -45.51
N LEU A 174 -14.94 0.59 -45.11
CA LEU A 174 -14.88 1.02 -43.71
C LEU A 174 -16.22 1.58 -43.22
N GLU A 175 -16.96 2.32 -44.04
CA GLU A 175 -18.30 2.78 -43.67
C GLU A 175 -19.28 1.62 -43.51
N ALA A 176 -19.27 0.65 -44.43
CA ALA A 176 -20.07 -0.55 -44.31
C ALA A 176 -19.72 -1.35 -43.04
N ALA A 177 -18.43 -1.55 -42.76
CA ALA A 177 -17.96 -2.22 -41.56
C ALA A 177 -18.38 -1.47 -40.28
N ARG A 178 -18.37 -0.13 -40.29
CA ARG A 178 -18.84 0.70 -39.16
C ARG A 178 -20.32 0.54 -38.89
N GLY A 179 -21.15 0.44 -39.93
CA GLY A 179 -22.57 0.14 -39.78
C GLY A 179 -22.78 -1.21 -39.08
N LEU A 180 -22.17 -2.26 -39.63
CA LEU A 180 -22.26 -3.62 -39.10
C LEU A 180 -21.72 -3.77 -37.67
N ALA A 181 -20.64 -3.04 -37.35
CA ALA A 181 -20.03 -3.05 -36.02
C ALA A 181 -20.93 -2.38 -34.97
N LYS A 182 -21.50 -1.21 -35.29
CA LYS A 182 -22.38 -0.48 -34.37
C LYS A 182 -23.67 -1.23 -34.04
N ASP A 183 -24.17 -2.04 -34.97
CA ASP A 183 -25.39 -2.81 -34.77
C ASP A 183 -25.18 -4.05 -33.86
N ARG A 184 -23.93 -4.45 -33.61
CA ARG A 184 -23.59 -5.68 -32.85
C ARG A 184 -22.46 -5.43 -31.85
N GLU A 185 -22.72 -4.69 -30.79
CA GLU A 185 -21.76 -4.45 -29.72
C GLU A 185 -21.71 -5.60 -28.70
N PRO A 186 -20.52 -6.00 -28.18
CA PRO A 186 -19.20 -5.47 -28.51
C PRO A 186 -18.67 -6.01 -29.85
N SER A 187 -18.08 -5.13 -30.67
CA SER A 187 -17.50 -5.49 -31.97
C SER A 187 -16.23 -4.73 -32.30
N GLN A 188 -15.36 -5.35 -33.10
CA GLN A 188 -14.09 -4.78 -33.58
C GLN A 188 -14.05 -4.73 -35.09
N ILE A 189 -13.44 -3.68 -35.62
CA ILE A 189 -13.06 -3.64 -37.03
C ILE A 189 -11.55 -3.71 -37.08
N VAL A 190 -11.00 -4.70 -37.79
CA VAL A 190 -9.57 -4.83 -38.08
C VAL A 190 -9.35 -4.50 -39.55
N VAL A 191 -8.56 -3.46 -39.79
CA VAL A 191 -8.29 -2.93 -41.13
C VAL A 191 -6.93 -3.40 -41.58
N HIS A 192 -6.89 -4.17 -42.65
CA HIS A 192 -5.67 -4.66 -43.27
C HIS A 192 -5.18 -3.69 -44.35
N LYS A 193 -3.88 -3.74 -44.63
CA LYS A 193 -3.27 -3.16 -45.83
C LYS A 193 -3.35 -4.15 -46.99
N MET A 194 -2.93 -3.70 -48.18
CA MET A 194 -2.81 -4.54 -49.37
C MET A 194 -1.82 -5.72 -49.19
N ASP A 195 -0.83 -5.56 -48.30
CA ASP A 195 0.14 -6.62 -47.96
C ASP A 195 -0.38 -7.60 -46.89
N GLY A 196 -1.65 -7.47 -46.46
CA GLY A 196 -2.28 -8.28 -45.43
C GLY A 196 -1.96 -7.88 -43.99
N THR A 197 -1.01 -6.96 -43.76
CA THR A 197 -0.67 -6.50 -42.40
C THR A 197 -1.76 -5.62 -41.80
N ILE A 198 -1.94 -5.68 -40.48
CA ILE A 198 -2.92 -4.84 -39.78
C ILE A 198 -2.44 -3.39 -39.80
N GLN A 199 -3.28 -2.49 -40.29
CA GLN A 199 -3.04 -1.05 -40.30
C GLN A 199 -3.66 -0.37 -39.08
N HIS A 200 -4.95 -0.59 -38.86
CA HIS A 200 -5.70 0.04 -37.77
C HIS A 200 -6.77 -0.92 -37.25
N SER A 201 -7.19 -0.71 -36.00
CA SER A 201 -8.41 -1.34 -35.50
C SER A 201 -9.29 -0.33 -34.79
N TYR A 202 -10.60 -0.52 -34.89
CA TYR A 202 -11.61 0.32 -34.28
C TYR A 202 -12.46 -0.51 -33.34
N SER A 203 -12.82 0.07 -32.19
CA SER A 203 -13.59 -0.62 -31.17
C SER A 203 -14.92 0.02 -30.84
N TYR A 204 -15.96 -0.82 -30.76
CA TYR A 204 -17.35 -0.45 -30.52
C TYR A 204 -17.93 -1.38 -29.43
N GLY A 205 -18.74 -0.85 -28.52
CA GLY A 205 -19.11 -1.53 -27.27
C GLY A 205 -17.98 -1.57 -26.22
N GLU A 206 -18.34 -1.87 -24.96
CA GLU A 206 -17.61 -1.46 -23.75
C GLU A 206 -16.07 -1.48 -23.79
N THR A 207 -15.50 -0.29 -23.55
CA THR A 207 -14.30 -0.09 -22.74
C THR A 207 -14.69 0.74 -21.50
N THR A 208 -15.29 0.11 -20.49
CA THR A 208 -15.51 0.77 -19.19
C THR A 208 -14.20 0.82 -18.41
N ASN A 209 -13.67 2.04 -18.26
CA ASN A 209 -12.50 2.42 -17.46
C ASN A 209 -12.82 2.36 -15.96
#